data_AF-A0A9E2LV55-F1
#
_entry.id   AF-A0A9E2LV55-F1
#
_cell.length_a   1.000
_cell.length_b   1.000
_cell.length_c   1.000
_cell.angle_alpha   90.00
_cell.angle_beta   90.00
_cell.angle_gamma   90.00
#
_symmetry.space_group_name_H-M   'P 1'
#
loop_
_entity.id
_entity.type
_entity.pdbx_description
1 polymer ?
#
loop_
_entity_poly.entity_id
_entity_poly.type
_entity_poly.pdbx_seq_one_letter_code
_entity_poly.pdbx_strand_id
1 'polypeptide(L)'
;MDEHTTWLDLLPGYHNLEEYFRQYFGRNWSNTIFPPQEHFSMTHVFLAFFVGLCLMAVAFSYRRHARSEAALMPADRLTFFSFVELLLSALLRFLTEIVGSEKDARRFFPMGAGIFVFVMFSDLIGLLPGFEPPTAHLQMNLAIALTVFVATHY
;
A
#
# COMPACT_ATOMS: atom_id res chain seq x y z
N MET A 1 -8.00 -29.60 -2.43
CA MET A 1 -6.52 -29.45 -2.37
C MET A 1 -6.34 -27.98 -2.61
N ASP A 2 -6.31 -27.23 -1.53
CA ASP A 2 -6.68 -25.82 -1.55
C ASP A 2 -5.41 -25.04 -1.88
N GLU A 3 -5.30 -24.57 -3.12
CA GLU A 3 -4.05 -24.13 -3.76
C GLU A 3 -3.48 -22.79 -3.24
N HIS A 4 -3.97 -22.27 -2.11
CA HIS A 4 -3.48 -21.03 -1.51
C HIS A 4 -3.17 -21.20 -0.03
N THR A 5 -2.31 -22.17 0.31
CA THR A 5 -1.59 -22.12 1.58
C THR A 5 -0.70 -20.89 1.56
N THR A 6 -1.12 -19.85 2.27
CA THR A 6 -0.36 -18.61 2.43
C THR A 6 0.55 -18.78 3.65
N TRP A 7 1.63 -18.01 3.71
CA TRP A 7 2.54 -18.05 4.87
C TRP A 7 1.83 -17.73 6.20
N LEU A 8 0.66 -17.10 6.15
CA LEU A 8 -0.16 -16.79 7.32
C LEU A 8 -0.86 -18.02 7.92
N ASP A 9 -1.04 -19.09 7.15
CA ASP A 9 -1.62 -20.35 7.66
C ASP A 9 -0.69 -21.05 8.65
N LEU A 10 0.60 -20.69 8.65
CA LEU A 10 1.59 -21.16 9.62
C LEU A 10 1.45 -20.47 10.99
N LEU A 11 0.69 -19.37 11.10
CA LEU A 11 0.46 -18.71 12.38
C LEU A 11 -0.56 -19.49 13.21
N PRO A 12 -0.21 -19.89 14.45
CA PRO A 12 -1.15 -20.60 15.31
C PRO A 12 -2.36 -19.71 15.64
N GLY A 13 -3.56 -20.18 15.30
CA GLY A 13 -4.83 -19.48 15.56
C GLY A 13 -5.38 -18.65 14.40
N TYR A 14 -4.69 -18.60 13.24
CA TYR A 14 -5.17 -17.89 12.05
C TYR A 14 -6.52 -18.43 11.54
N HIS A 15 -6.66 -19.76 11.42
CA HIS A 15 -7.91 -20.39 10.97
C HIS A 15 -9.11 -20.08 11.89
N ASN A 16 -8.90 -20.03 13.21
CA ASN A 16 -9.98 -19.69 14.15
C ASN A 16 -10.44 -18.24 13.93
N LEU A 17 -9.49 -17.31 13.77
CA LEU A 17 -9.77 -15.90 13.46
C LEU A 17 -10.50 -15.76 12.13
N GLU A 18 -10.04 -16.48 11.11
CA GLU A 18 -10.66 -16.48 9.79
C GLU A 18 -12.10 -16.96 9.86
N GLU A 19 -12.38 -18.06 10.57
CA GLU A 19 -13.76 -18.55 10.79
C GLU A 19 -14.64 -17.54 11.52
N TYR A 20 -14.14 -16.90 12.59
CA TYR A 20 -14.88 -15.84 13.30
C TYR A 20 -15.26 -14.69 12.37
N PHE A 21 -14.30 -14.14 11.64
CA PHE A 21 -14.57 -13.03 10.73
C PHE A 21 -15.44 -13.47 9.54
N ARG A 22 -15.30 -14.71 9.07
CA ARG A 22 -16.12 -15.28 8.00
C ARG A 22 -17.59 -15.43 8.43
N GLN A 23 -17.90 -15.58 9.71
CA GLN A 23 -19.28 -15.57 10.18
C GLN A 23 -19.91 -14.17 10.16
N TYR A 24 -19.13 -13.12 10.42
CA TYR A 24 -19.62 -11.73 10.45
C TYR A 24 -19.59 -11.04 9.08
N PHE A 25 -18.56 -11.29 8.30
CA PHE A 25 -18.28 -10.64 7.01
C PHE A 25 -18.39 -11.60 5.82
N GLY A 26 -18.74 -12.87 6.07
CA GLY A 26 -19.03 -13.86 5.04
C GLY A 26 -20.19 -13.39 4.17
N ARG A 27 -19.90 -13.16 2.90
CA ARG A 27 -20.88 -12.65 1.94
C ARG A 27 -21.64 -13.82 1.30
N ASN A 28 -22.90 -13.97 1.67
CA ASN A 28 -23.80 -14.97 1.09
C ASN A 28 -24.49 -14.49 -0.20
N TRP A 29 -24.31 -13.22 -0.56
CA TRP A 29 -24.96 -12.57 -1.71
C TRP A 29 -24.03 -12.50 -2.94
N SER A 30 -24.45 -13.17 -4.02
CA SER A 30 -23.75 -13.21 -5.31
C SER A 30 -24.34 -12.19 -6.28
N ASN A 31 -23.57 -11.14 -6.60
CA ASN A 31 -23.91 -10.13 -7.60
C ASN A 31 -22.81 -10.10 -8.67
N THR A 32 -23.16 -9.81 -9.93
CA THR A 32 -22.21 -9.79 -11.06
C THR A 32 -21.11 -8.73 -10.95
N ILE A 33 -21.33 -7.69 -10.13
CA ILE A 33 -20.36 -6.60 -9.89
C ILE A 33 -19.22 -7.04 -8.97
N PHE A 34 -19.47 -7.98 -8.06
CA PHE A 34 -18.48 -8.50 -7.12
C PHE A 34 -18.49 -10.03 -7.20
N PRO A 35 -17.78 -10.60 -8.18
CA PRO A 35 -17.91 -12.00 -8.55
C PRO A 35 -17.64 -12.92 -7.33
N PRO A 36 -18.37 -14.05 -7.21
CA PRO A 36 -18.30 -14.93 -6.06
C PRO A 36 -16.95 -15.67 -5.90
N GLN A 37 -16.05 -15.57 -6.89
CA GLN A 37 -14.71 -16.15 -6.87
C GLN A 37 -13.64 -15.29 -6.17
N GLU A 38 -13.98 -14.09 -5.68
CA GLU A 38 -13.18 -13.45 -4.62
C GLU A 38 -13.45 -14.23 -3.32
N HIS A 39 -12.69 -15.30 -3.08
CA HIS A 39 -12.72 -15.98 -1.80
C HIS A 39 -12.40 -14.96 -0.71
N PHE A 40 -13.32 -14.81 0.26
CA PHE A 40 -13.10 -14.00 1.43
C PHE A 40 -11.94 -14.60 2.24
N SER A 41 -10.74 -14.11 1.99
CA SER A 41 -9.53 -14.47 2.72
C SER A 41 -9.05 -13.26 3.51
N MET A 42 -8.78 -13.46 4.79
CA MET A 42 -8.21 -12.43 5.66
C MET A 42 -6.78 -12.05 5.26
N THR A 43 -6.11 -12.89 4.46
CA THR A 43 -4.73 -12.72 4.05
C THR A 43 -4.47 -11.36 3.42
N HIS A 44 -5.32 -10.92 2.48
CA HIS A 44 -5.11 -9.65 1.77
C HIS A 44 -5.29 -8.44 2.70
N VAL A 45 -6.20 -8.55 3.67
CA VAL A 45 -6.43 -7.49 4.68
C VAL A 45 -5.21 -7.38 5.58
N PHE A 46 -4.74 -8.49 6.14
CA PHE A 46 -3.53 -8.50 6.97
C PHE A 46 -2.31 -8.00 6.21
N LEU A 47 -2.14 -8.41 4.94
CA LEU A 47 -1.04 -7.98 4.09
C LEU A 47 -1.11 -6.47 3.82
N ALA A 48 -2.29 -5.92 3.50
CA ALA A 48 -2.47 -4.48 3.31
C ALA A 48 -2.14 -3.69 4.57
N PHE A 49 -2.59 -4.15 5.74
CA PHE A 49 -2.26 -3.53 7.03
C PHE A 49 -0.75 -3.60 7.33
N PHE A 50 -0.12 -4.74 7.06
CA PHE A 50 1.31 -4.92 7.23
C PHE A 50 2.11 -3.96 6.34
N VAL A 51 1.76 -3.86 5.05
CA VAL A 51 2.36 -2.90 4.11
C VAL A 51 2.17 -1.48 4.60
N GLY A 52 0.94 -1.11 4.99
CA GLY A 52 0.65 0.21 5.55
C GLY A 52 1.50 0.54 6.77
N LEU A 53 1.69 -0.41 7.69
CA LEU A 53 2.52 -0.24 8.88
C LEU A 53 4.01 -0.11 8.52
N CYS A 54 4.52 -0.94 7.61
CA CYS A 54 5.88 -0.83 7.10
C CYS A 54 6.15 0.54 6.47
N LEU A 55 5.23 1.03 5.65
CA LEU A 55 5.34 2.36 5.04
C LEU A 55 5.28 3.48 6.08
N MET A 56 4.42 3.35 7.09
CA MET A 56 4.36 4.30 8.20
C MET A 56 5.67 4.31 9.00
N ALA A 57 6.28 3.15 9.24
CA ALA A 57 7.57 3.03 9.91
C ALA A 57 8.72 3.63 9.08
N VAL A 58 8.74 3.40 7.76
CA VAL A 58 9.70 4.03 6.85
C VAL A 58 9.52 5.55 6.82
N ALA A 59 8.28 6.04 6.71
CA ALA A 59 7.98 7.46 6.72
C ALA A 59 8.38 8.13 8.04
N PHE A 60 8.14 7.47 9.19
CA PHE A 60 8.57 7.96 10.49
C PHE A 60 10.09 7.99 10.64
N SER A 61 10.77 6.92 10.18
CA SER A 61 12.23 6.83 10.18
C SER A 61 12.86 7.90 9.30
N TYR A 62 12.30 8.13 8.11
CA TYR A 62 12.71 9.21 7.22
C TYR A 62 12.49 10.60 7.85
N ARG A 63 11.31 10.85 8.46
CA ARG A 63 11.05 12.10 9.18
C ARG A 63 12.05 12.36 10.31
N ARG A 64 12.41 11.32 11.06
CA ARG A 64 13.39 11.41 12.15
C ARG A 64 14.79 11.70 11.59
N HIS A 65 15.17 11.03 10.50
CA HIS A 65 16.45 11.26 9.84
C HIS A 65 16.56 12.66 9.23
N ALA A 66 15.51 13.14 8.55
CA ALA A 66 15.46 14.47 7.95
C ALA A 66 15.54 15.63 8.96
N ARG A 67 15.26 15.37 10.24
CA ARG A 67 15.42 16.34 11.34
C ARG A 67 16.80 16.30 12.00
N SER A 68 17.65 15.35 11.64
CA SER A 68 18.98 15.18 12.21
C SER A 68 20.01 16.03 11.46
N GLU A 69 21.03 16.55 12.16
CA GLU A 69 22.09 17.37 11.54
C GLU A 69 22.84 16.65 10.41
N ALA A 70 22.85 15.31 10.44
CA ALA A 70 23.39 14.45 9.39
C ALA A 70 22.68 14.58 8.02
N ALA A 71 21.47 15.16 7.96
CA ALA A 71 20.76 15.43 6.71
C ALA A 71 21.28 16.70 5.99
N LEU A 72 22.10 17.52 6.65
CA LEU A 72 22.63 18.77 6.08
C LEU A 72 23.86 18.57 5.19
N MET A 73 24.50 17.40 5.24
CA MET A 73 25.60 17.04 4.36
C MET A 73 25.10 16.05 3.30
N PRO A 74 25.25 16.33 2.00
CA PRO A 74 25.00 15.35 0.95
C PRO A 74 25.84 14.11 1.22
N ALA A 75 25.21 12.94 1.33
CA ALA A 75 25.95 11.70 1.52
C ALA A 75 26.74 11.37 0.23
N ASP A 76 28.06 11.24 0.34
CA ASP A 76 28.95 10.83 -0.77
C ASP A 76 28.67 9.40 -1.31
N ARG A 77 27.73 8.66 -0.70
CA ARG A 77 27.35 7.28 -1.06
C ARG A 77 25.84 7.10 -1.12
N LEU A 78 25.37 6.25 -2.04
CA LEU A 78 23.97 5.82 -2.13
C LEU A 78 23.54 5.09 -0.85
N THR A 79 22.88 5.82 0.04
CA THR A 79 22.28 5.30 1.28
C THR A 79 20.77 5.12 1.06
N PHE A 80 20.11 4.29 1.88
CA PHE A 80 18.65 4.12 1.86
C PHE A 80 17.88 5.46 1.85
N PHE A 81 18.30 6.41 2.67
CA PHE A 81 17.68 7.74 2.73
C PHE A 81 17.85 8.54 1.43
N SER A 82 19.04 8.49 0.81
CA SER A 82 19.31 9.12 -0.49
C SER A 82 18.48 8.48 -1.61
N PHE A 83 18.26 7.16 -1.55
CA PHE A 83 17.36 6.48 -2.49
C PHE A 83 15.90 6.93 -2.32
N VAL A 84 15.41 7.04 -1.08
CA VAL A 84 14.06 7.55 -0.80
C VAL A 84 13.91 9.00 -1.28
N GLU A 85 14.92 9.85 -1.06
CA GLU A 85 14.91 11.24 -1.53
C GLU A 85 14.91 11.32 -3.07
N LEU A 86 15.73 10.49 -3.73
CA LEU A 86 15.75 10.39 -5.19
C LEU A 86 14.38 9.95 -5.74
N LEU A 87 13.76 8.95 -5.11
CA LEU A 87 12.45 8.43 -5.48
C LEU A 87 11.35 9.49 -5.29
N LEU A 88 11.33 10.18 -4.15
CA LEU A 88 10.37 11.26 -3.88
C LEU A 88 10.58 12.45 -4.84
N SER A 89 11.82 12.79 -5.15
CA SER A 89 12.16 13.85 -6.11
C SER A 89 11.72 13.50 -7.53
N ALA A 90 11.94 12.25 -7.96
CA ALA A 90 11.47 11.76 -9.25
C ALA A 90 9.95 11.79 -9.33
N LEU A 91 9.27 11.39 -8.26
CA LEU A 91 7.81 11.41 -8.21
C LEU A 91 7.26 12.84 -8.21
N LEU A 92 7.91 13.79 -7.53
CA LEU A 92 7.48 15.19 -7.54
C LEU A 92 7.58 15.78 -8.95
N ARG A 93 8.65 15.46 -9.68
CA ARG A 93 8.81 15.85 -11.09
C ARG A 93 7.72 15.26 -11.95
N PHE A 94 7.45 13.95 -11.82
CA PHE A 94 6.38 13.27 -12.52
C PHE A 94 5.00 13.91 -12.27
N LEU A 95 4.66 14.20 -11.01
CA LEU A 95 3.41 14.89 -10.69
C LEU A 95 3.37 16.33 -11.23
N THR A 96 4.51 17.02 -11.23
CA THR A 96 4.62 18.38 -11.80
C THR A 96 4.40 18.38 -13.30
N GLU A 97 4.91 17.38 -14.02
CA GLU A 97 4.67 17.20 -15.45
C GLU A 97 3.19 16.93 -15.77
N ILE A 98 2.49 16.18 -14.91
CA ILE A 98 1.06 15.89 -15.08
C ILE A 98 0.18 17.10 -14.76
N VAL A 99 0.44 17.78 -13.64
CA VAL A 99 -0.41 18.88 -13.15
C VAL A 99 -0.07 20.20 -13.85
N GLY A 100 1.14 20.35 -14.39
CA GLY A 100 1.61 21.53 -15.12
C GLY A 100 2.08 22.70 -14.24
N SER A 101 1.98 22.56 -12.91
CA SER A 101 2.36 23.60 -11.94
C SER A 101 2.98 22.95 -10.71
N GLU A 102 4.20 23.38 -10.33
CA GLU A 102 4.89 22.83 -9.16
C GLU A 102 4.13 23.13 -7.86
N LYS A 103 3.44 24.27 -7.78
CA LYS A 103 2.63 24.63 -6.60
C LYS A 103 1.49 23.64 -6.38
N ASP A 104 0.79 23.29 -7.45
CA ASP A 104 -0.34 22.36 -7.38
C ASP A 104 0.16 20.92 -7.20
N ALA A 105 1.25 20.55 -7.87
CA ALA A 105 1.91 19.27 -7.66
C ALA A 105 2.32 19.07 -6.21
N ARG A 106 2.92 20.08 -5.55
CA ARG A 106 3.27 20.01 -4.11
C ARG A 106 2.05 19.87 -3.20
N ARG A 107 0.89 20.41 -3.59
CA ARG A 107 -0.36 20.26 -2.83
C ARG A 107 -0.88 18.82 -2.85
N PHE A 108 -0.84 18.17 -4.02
CA PHE A 108 -1.28 16.77 -4.18
C PHE A 108 -0.19 15.74 -3.87
N PHE A 109 1.06 16.19 -3.79
CA PHE A 109 2.24 15.34 -3.56
C PHE A 109 2.11 14.36 -2.37
N PRO A 110 1.71 14.76 -1.15
CA PRO A 110 1.69 13.82 -0.02
C PRO A 110 0.70 12.66 -0.24
N MET A 111 -0.45 12.93 -0.88
CA MET A 111 -1.43 11.90 -1.19
C MET A 111 -0.98 11.02 -2.36
N GLY A 112 -0.54 11.64 -3.46
CA GLY A 112 -0.04 10.93 -4.65
C GLY A 112 1.18 10.07 -4.33
N ALA A 113 2.13 10.58 -3.54
CA ALA A 113 3.29 9.86 -3.08
C ALA A 113 2.95 8.68 -2.17
N GLY A 114 2.03 8.87 -1.23
CA GLY A 114 1.57 7.79 -0.37
C GLY A 114 0.95 6.64 -1.17
N ILE A 115 0.04 6.96 -2.09
CA ILE A 115 -0.64 5.94 -2.92
C ILE A 115 0.34 5.26 -3.87
N PHE A 116 1.20 6.03 -4.55
CA PHE A 116 2.21 5.47 -5.46
C PHE A 116 3.10 4.45 -4.75
N VAL A 117 3.66 4.85 -3.60
CA VAL A 117 4.53 3.98 -2.81
C VAL A 117 3.75 2.77 -2.30
N PHE A 118 2.51 2.96 -1.84
CA PHE A 118 1.64 1.87 -1.40
C PHE A 118 1.40 0.82 -2.49
N VAL A 119 0.99 1.25 -3.68
CA VAL A 119 0.75 0.36 -4.83
C VAL A 119 2.04 -0.34 -5.24
N MET A 120 3.15 0.40 -5.35
CA MET A 120 4.45 -0.17 -5.73
C MET A 120 4.90 -1.29 -4.78
N PHE A 121 4.80 -1.08 -3.47
CA PHE A 121 5.16 -2.12 -2.49
C PHE A 121 4.17 -3.28 -2.45
N SER A 122 2.88 -3.00 -2.67
CA SER A 122 1.85 -4.03 -2.77
C SER A 122 2.13 -4.97 -3.94
N ASP A 123 2.45 -4.43 -5.11
CA ASP A 123 2.78 -5.21 -6.30
C ASP A 123 4.12 -5.95 -6.14
N LEU A 124 5.10 -5.33 -5.47
CA LEU A 124 6.40 -5.97 -5.21
C LEU A 124 6.27 -7.18 -4.27
N ILE A 125 5.37 -7.13 -3.29
CA ILE A 125 5.10 -8.28 -2.41
C ILE A 125 4.37 -9.40 -3.17
N GLY A 126 3.54 -9.06 -4.16
CA GLY A 126 2.92 -10.04 -5.05
C GLY A 126 3.92 -10.85 -5.89
N LEU A 127 5.17 -10.39 -6.01
CA LEU A 127 6.25 -11.15 -6.67
C LEU A 127 6.72 -12.34 -5.80
N LEU A 128 6.47 -12.31 -4.49
CA LEU A 128 6.84 -13.41 -3.59
C LEU A 128 5.87 -14.59 -3.76
N PRO A 129 6.36 -15.82 -3.97
CA PRO A 129 5.50 -16.98 -4.10
C PRO A 129 4.70 -17.20 -2.81
N GLY A 130 3.38 -17.29 -2.94
CA GLY A 130 2.46 -17.48 -1.82
C GLY A 130 1.84 -16.19 -1.26
N PHE A 131 2.05 -15.02 -1.88
CA PHE A 131 1.31 -13.80 -1.59
C PHE A 131 0.61 -13.28 -2.83
N GLU A 132 -0.68 -12.99 -2.70
CA GLU A 132 -1.42 -12.24 -3.71
C GLU A 132 -1.41 -10.76 -3.34
N PRO A 133 -1.04 -9.86 -4.26
CA PRO A 133 -0.91 -8.44 -3.94
C PRO A 133 -2.27 -7.85 -3.52
N PRO A 134 -2.31 -6.95 -2.53
CA PRO A 134 -3.56 -6.29 -2.12
C PRO A 134 -4.31 -5.60 -3.27
N THR A 135 -3.58 -5.18 -4.29
CA THR A 135 -4.06 -4.54 -5.54
C THR A 135 -4.73 -5.50 -6.51
N ALA A 136 -4.66 -6.82 -6.31
CA ALA A 136 -5.41 -7.80 -7.10
C ALA A 136 -6.92 -7.74 -6.81
N HIS A 137 -7.31 -7.25 -5.63
CA HIS A 137 -8.69 -7.24 -5.17
C HIS A 137 -9.42 -5.96 -5.57
N LEU A 138 -10.61 -6.10 -6.16
CA LEU A 138 -11.40 -4.96 -6.62
C LEU A 138 -11.76 -4.01 -5.47
N GLN A 139 -12.04 -4.58 -4.30
CA GLN A 139 -12.44 -3.84 -3.10
C GLN A 139 -11.36 -2.84 -2.65
N MET A 140 -10.09 -3.25 -2.70
CA MET A 140 -8.96 -2.40 -2.36
C MET A 140 -8.81 -1.26 -3.37
N ASN A 141 -8.83 -1.57 -4.66
CA ASN A 141 -8.73 -0.55 -5.72
C ASN A 141 -9.88 0.45 -5.65
N LEU A 142 -11.10 -0.02 -5.37
CA LEU A 142 -12.28 0.82 -5.21
C LEU A 142 -12.14 1.76 -3.99
N ALA A 143 -11.65 1.25 -2.85
CA ALA A 143 -11.42 2.07 -1.67
C ALA A 143 -10.39 3.19 -1.92
N ILE A 144 -9.28 2.87 -2.59
CA ILE A 144 -8.27 3.87 -2.98
C ILE A 144 -8.89 4.89 -3.95
N ALA A 145 -9.59 4.44 -4.99
CA ALA A 145 -10.21 5.30 -5.98
C ALA A 145 -11.22 6.26 -5.36
N LEU A 146 -12.06 5.78 -4.45
CA LEU A 146 -13.07 6.60 -3.77
C LEU A 146 -12.41 7.62 -2.83
N THR A 147 -11.33 7.24 -2.15
CA THR A 147 -10.55 8.15 -1.31
C THR A 147 -9.96 9.29 -2.14
N VAL A 148 -9.36 8.98 -3.29
CA VAL A 148 -8.83 9.99 -4.23
C VAL A 148 -9.94 10.87 -4.77
N PHE A 149 -11.07 10.28 -5.15
CA PHE A 149 -12.21 11.01 -5.68
C PHE A 149 -12.71 12.07 -4.70
N VAL A 150 -12.95 11.68 -3.44
CA VAL A 150 -13.40 12.61 -2.39
C VAL A 150 -12.36 13.67 -2.08
N ALA A 151 -11.08 13.29 -1.98
CA ALA A 151 -10.01 14.24 -1.68
C ALA A 151 -9.78 15.29 -2.78
N THR A 152 -10.14 14.97 -4.03
CA THR A 152 -9.99 15.88 -5.18
C THR A 152 -11.23 16.74 -5.41
N HIS A 153 -12.41 16.26 -5.02
CA HIS A 153 -13.69 16.97 -5.19
C HIS A 153 -14.12 17.81 -3.97
N TYR A 154 -13.30 17.84 -2.90
CA TYR A 154 -13.45 18.75 -1.77
C TYR A 154 -12.73 20.08 -2.03
#